data_AF-A0A1B2IZA2-F1
#
_entry.id   AF-A0A1B2IZA2-F1
#
_cell.length_a   1.000
_cell.length_b   1.000
_cell.length_c   1.000
_cell.angle_alpha   90.00
_cell.angle_beta   90.00
_cell.angle_gamma   90.00
#
_symmetry.space_group_name_H-M   'P 1'
#
loop_
_entity.id
_entity.type
_entity.pdbx_description
1 polymer ?
#
loop_
_entity_poly.entity_id
_entity_poly.type
_entity_poly.pdbx_seq_one_letter_code
_entity_poly.pdbx_strand_id
1 'polypeptide(L)'
;MERVSEYATQINNYWKKYQTSDMYLDFISMYDEDELKTIFENFMTGLLTLGGTDPKKWRVENYQMAMELEFSDISDQFSDKNKAEITREFQDVLEPLEGSAIFVFDEVDNEKLGNDFDAMLVQVEDDFKIGAAYYPEYYSNPDADDKPPYTKPLDNTQKRTLANIKSELANWLADFKESDEWRMLDDAIPFEDADWYIHILVEQVYTKYHQVPKDWTPEAIQMVMASYFVSNVGMTADKYKDVAPALMTFVGFMKSHGLIDADAADVNIQEIQKTNPTMMARAEDPSTYSESKKMILAMQDEKIDMKDQNAVNAFMVRTNENTQAERASKGQPYDKSLVSQPKDDYLTMAHPTELEGHKWTKSVATRIHDDMTRNAWYLWSQPAQQRLHHQMSEATFVNNIVLFADEVYAKTLATPKRWDATQLRVVLATRKQETSQQIYQLLIASLTALIPYLTAERKLNKANAEGIQAVIDAEREDLQYGKVVSMKQAKKLLGKKKKNKKRH
;
A
#
# COMPACT_ATOMS: atom_id res chain seq x y z
N MET A 1 36.05 22.04 -23.24
CA MET A 1 34.70 22.49 -23.62
C MET A 1 33.92 21.39 -24.32
N GLU A 2 34.43 20.73 -25.36
CA GLU A 2 33.70 19.64 -26.05
C GLU A 2 33.29 18.47 -25.13
N ARG A 3 34.19 17.94 -24.29
CA ARG A 3 33.85 16.85 -23.35
C ARG A 3 32.76 17.20 -22.34
N VAL A 4 32.74 18.44 -21.86
CA VAL A 4 31.72 18.90 -20.90
C VAL A 4 30.33 18.93 -21.56
N SER A 5 30.29 19.32 -22.84
CA SER A 5 29.04 19.31 -23.61
C SER A 5 28.55 17.88 -23.90
N GLU A 6 29.47 16.93 -24.11
CA GLU A 6 29.14 15.52 -24.33
C GLU A 6 28.54 14.89 -23.05
N TYR A 7 29.14 15.16 -21.89
CA TYR A 7 28.66 14.65 -20.60
C TYR A 7 27.26 15.17 -20.28
N ALA A 8 27.05 16.49 -20.39
CA ALA A 8 25.75 17.10 -20.16
C ALA A 8 24.65 16.50 -21.06
N THR A 9 24.97 16.19 -22.31
CA THR A 9 24.04 15.55 -23.24
C THR A 9 23.69 14.13 -22.79
N GLN A 10 24.69 13.34 -22.39
CA GLN A 10 24.49 11.96 -21.95
C GLN A 10 23.71 11.90 -20.63
N ILE A 11 24.07 12.73 -19.65
CA ILE A 11 23.36 12.84 -18.35
C ILE A 11 21.88 13.16 -18.59
N ASN A 12 21.58 14.19 -19.39
CA ASN A 12 20.20 14.58 -19.66
C ASN A 12 19.40 13.48 -20.40
N ASN A 13 20.06 12.67 -21.24
CA ASN A 13 19.40 11.53 -21.87
C ASN A 13 19.06 10.41 -20.87
N TYR A 14 19.97 10.12 -19.94
CA TYR A 14 19.72 9.15 -18.87
C TYR A 14 18.66 9.66 -17.88
N TRP A 15 18.71 10.93 -17.51
CA TRP A 15 17.71 11.55 -16.63
C TRP A 15 16.29 11.41 -17.19
N LYS A 16 16.08 11.71 -18.47
CA LYS A 16 14.77 11.55 -19.13
C LYS A 16 14.24 10.12 -19.11
N LYS A 17 15.12 9.13 -19.17
CA LYS A 17 14.75 7.72 -19.05
C LYS A 17 14.46 7.36 -17.60
N TYR A 18 15.28 7.84 -16.67
CA TYR A 18 15.08 7.65 -15.23
C TYR A 18 13.72 8.20 -14.79
N GLN A 19 13.32 9.38 -15.26
CA GLN A 19 12.00 9.99 -15.00
C GLN A 19 10.79 9.12 -15.42
N THR A 20 11.01 8.13 -16.27
CA THR A 20 9.97 7.18 -16.72
C THR A 20 10.09 5.80 -16.09
N SER A 21 11.09 5.58 -15.23
CA SER A 21 11.31 4.33 -14.52
C SER A 21 10.41 4.24 -13.28
N ASP A 22 10.04 3.01 -12.91
CA ASP A 22 9.26 2.74 -11.68
C ASP A 22 9.97 3.32 -10.44
N MET A 23 11.30 3.22 -10.42
CA MET A 23 12.15 3.69 -9.34
C MET A 23 12.06 5.20 -9.10
N TYR A 24 12.08 6.01 -10.16
CA TYR A 24 11.86 7.45 -10.04
C TYR A 24 10.44 7.77 -9.56
N LEU A 25 9.42 7.05 -10.07
CA LEU A 25 8.03 7.26 -9.68
C LEU A 25 7.77 6.92 -8.21
N ASP A 26 8.52 5.97 -7.65
CA ASP A 26 8.48 5.67 -6.23
C ASP A 26 9.14 6.82 -5.43
N PHE A 27 10.31 7.30 -5.85
CA PHE A 27 11.03 8.36 -5.13
C PHE A 27 10.40 9.75 -5.19
N ILE A 28 9.77 10.14 -6.30
CA ILE A 28 9.18 11.49 -6.43
C ILE A 28 8.02 11.74 -5.47
N SER A 29 7.51 10.68 -4.82
CA SER A 29 6.51 10.80 -3.75
C SER A 29 7.11 11.13 -2.38
N MET A 30 8.42 10.94 -2.21
CA MET A 30 9.17 11.08 -0.95
C MET A 30 10.22 12.19 -1.00
N TYR A 31 10.74 12.51 -2.19
CA TYR A 31 11.82 13.47 -2.40
C TYR A 31 11.42 14.58 -3.37
N ASP A 32 12.05 15.75 -3.23
CA ASP A 32 11.89 16.85 -4.18
C ASP A 32 12.51 16.49 -5.55
N GLU A 33 11.89 16.93 -6.65
CA GLU A 33 12.38 16.61 -8.00
C GLU A 33 13.79 17.15 -8.25
N ASP A 34 14.07 18.37 -7.78
CA ASP A 34 15.37 19.01 -8.00
C ASP A 34 16.46 18.35 -7.15
N GLU A 35 16.11 17.82 -5.98
CA GLU A 35 17.00 17.02 -5.14
C GLU A 35 17.37 15.69 -5.82
N LEU A 36 16.37 14.92 -6.26
CA LEU A 36 16.59 13.66 -6.99
C LEU A 36 17.43 13.88 -8.24
N LYS A 37 17.17 14.97 -8.95
CA LYS A 37 17.93 15.34 -10.14
C LYS A 37 19.37 15.67 -9.79
N THR A 38 19.62 16.39 -8.71
CA THR A 38 20.97 16.75 -8.27
C THR A 38 21.78 15.50 -7.95
N ILE A 39 21.22 14.58 -7.15
CA ILE A 39 21.86 13.30 -6.80
C ILE A 39 22.19 12.51 -8.06
N PHE A 40 21.24 12.40 -8.99
CA PHE A 40 21.41 11.68 -10.25
C PHE A 40 22.51 12.31 -11.14
N GLU A 41 22.49 13.64 -11.29
CA GLU A 41 23.44 14.36 -12.14
C GLU A 41 24.88 14.26 -11.61
N ASN A 42 25.06 14.36 -10.29
CA ASN A 42 26.37 14.22 -9.66
C ASN A 42 26.90 12.79 -9.80
N PHE A 43 26.07 11.78 -9.48
CA PHE A 43 26.42 10.37 -9.65
C PHE A 43 26.83 10.06 -11.10
N MET A 44 26.03 10.49 -12.07
CA MET A 44 26.33 10.28 -13.49
C MET A 44 27.59 11.04 -13.93
N THR A 45 27.85 12.22 -13.38
CA THR A 45 29.09 12.97 -13.64
C THR A 45 30.31 12.22 -13.12
N GLY A 46 30.24 11.65 -11.91
CA GLY A 46 31.26 10.77 -11.34
C GLY A 46 31.49 9.55 -12.23
N LEU A 47 30.42 8.85 -12.60
CA LEU A 47 30.49 7.63 -13.42
C LEU A 47 31.10 7.91 -14.80
N LEU A 48 30.71 9.00 -15.46
CA LEU A 48 31.29 9.40 -16.75
C LEU A 48 32.75 9.84 -16.62
N THR A 49 33.12 10.49 -15.53
CA THR A 49 34.51 10.90 -15.27
C THR A 49 35.42 9.69 -15.08
N LEU A 50 34.94 8.66 -14.39
CA LEU A 50 35.70 7.46 -14.04
C LEU A 50 35.69 6.40 -15.16
N GLY A 51 34.53 6.15 -15.76
CA GLY A 51 34.29 5.09 -16.75
C GLY A 51 34.33 5.56 -18.21
N GLY A 52 34.31 6.87 -18.47
CA GLY A 52 34.20 7.46 -19.81
C GLY A 52 32.77 7.42 -20.39
N THR A 53 32.60 7.86 -21.63
CA THR A 53 31.27 8.01 -22.28
C THR A 53 30.69 6.73 -22.89
N ASP A 54 31.46 5.64 -22.89
CA ASP A 54 31.06 4.33 -23.46
C ASP A 54 30.57 3.40 -22.35
N PRO A 55 29.25 3.23 -22.17
CA PRO A 55 28.71 2.54 -21.00
C PRO A 55 29.08 1.06 -20.94
N LYS A 56 29.44 0.47 -22.09
CA LYS A 56 29.89 -0.93 -22.20
C LYS A 56 31.27 -1.16 -21.59
N LYS A 57 32.00 -0.08 -21.26
CA LYS A 57 33.31 -0.13 -20.61
C LYS A 57 33.23 0.11 -19.11
N TRP A 58 32.08 0.54 -18.61
CA TRP A 58 31.88 0.74 -17.17
C TRP A 58 32.03 -0.58 -16.45
N ARG A 59 32.70 -0.53 -15.30
CA ARG A 59 32.93 -1.65 -14.40
C ARG A 59 32.32 -1.33 -13.05
N VAL A 60 32.08 -2.35 -12.23
CA VAL A 60 31.51 -2.18 -10.88
C VAL A 60 32.29 -1.16 -10.06
N GLU A 61 33.62 -1.13 -10.18
CA GLU A 61 34.46 -0.16 -9.46
C GLU A 61 34.17 1.29 -9.87
N ASN A 62 33.71 1.54 -11.11
CA ASN A 62 33.31 2.88 -11.53
C ASN A 62 32.01 3.33 -10.85
N TYR A 63 31.05 2.42 -10.65
CA TYR A 63 29.81 2.71 -9.92
C TYR A 63 30.10 2.97 -8.45
N GLN A 64 30.89 2.09 -7.83
CA GLN A 64 31.33 2.24 -6.44
C GLN A 64 31.92 3.62 -6.22
N MET A 65 33.01 3.94 -6.94
CA MET A 65 33.72 5.20 -6.78
C MET A 65 32.83 6.42 -7.09
N ALA A 66 31.87 6.30 -8.02
CA ALA A 66 30.93 7.39 -8.29
C ALA A 66 29.97 7.62 -7.11
N MET A 67 29.48 6.58 -6.45
CA MET A 67 28.67 6.71 -5.23
C MET A 67 29.50 7.23 -4.05
N GLU A 68 30.72 6.74 -3.88
CA GLU A 68 31.62 7.20 -2.80
C GLU A 68 31.96 8.71 -2.94
N LEU A 69 32.03 9.23 -4.17
CA LEU A 69 32.24 10.66 -4.42
C LEU A 69 31.08 11.51 -3.88
N GLU A 70 29.82 11.07 -4.06
CA GLU A 70 28.67 11.80 -3.51
C GLU A 70 28.74 11.89 -1.98
N PHE A 71 29.03 10.77 -1.30
CA PHE A 71 29.14 10.78 0.15
C PHE A 71 30.36 11.58 0.65
N SER A 72 31.46 11.58 -0.11
CA SER A 72 32.62 12.41 0.21
C SER A 72 32.27 13.90 0.11
N ASP A 73 31.57 14.31 -0.94
CA ASP A 73 31.17 15.71 -1.16
C ASP A 73 30.20 16.21 -0.07
N ILE A 74 29.31 15.34 0.41
CA ILE A 74 28.46 15.64 1.57
C ILE A 74 29.32 15.73 2.84
N SER A 75 30.22 14.77 3.09
CA SER A 75 31.08 14.77 4.27
C SER A 75 31.92 16.06 4.38
N ASP A 76 32.41 16.58 3.25
CA ASP A 76 33.23 17.80 3.20
C ASP A 76 32.45 19.08 3.57
N GLN A 77 31.12 19.06 3.45
CA GLN A 77 30.25 20.19 3.82
C GLN A 77 30.02 20.29 5.33
N PHE A 78 30.30 19.23 6.09
CA PHE A 78 30.10 19.19 7.53
C PHE A 78 31.43 19.14 8.29
N SER A 79 31.51 19.87 9.40
CA SER A 79 32.68 19.75 10.29
C SER A 79 32.65 18.42 11.05
N ASP A 80 33.83 17.87 11.40
CA ASP A 80 34.01 16.63 12.19
C ASP A 80 33.14 16.51 13.46
N LYS A 81 32.59 17.62 13.96
CA LYS A 81 31.79 17.69 15.18
C LYS A 81 30.31 17.33 15.00
N ASN A 82 29.80 17.24 13.77
CA ASN A 82 28.37 17.01 13.48
C ASN A 82 28.10 15.64 12.86
N LYS A 83 28.68 14.58 13.41
CA LYS A 83 28.50 13.20 12.91
C LYS A 83 27.04 12.77 12.77
N ALA A 84 26.16 13.22 13.68
CA ALA A 84 24.75 12.88 13.62
C ALA A 84 24.01 13.55 12.45
N GLU A 85 24.40 14.77 12.07
CA GLU A 85 23.84 15.45 10.89
C GLU A 85 24.34 14.80 9.61
N ILE A 86 25.65 14.50 9.51
CA ILE A 86 26.24 13.75 8.37
C ILE A 86 25.52 12.42 8.17
N THR A 87 25.25 11.68 9.26
CA THR A 87 24.53 10.42 9.19
C THR A 87 23.12 10.57 8.61
N ARG A 88 22.38 11.61 9.00
CA ARG A 88 21.02 11.84 8.47
C ARG A 88 21.07 12.19 6.99
N GLU A 89 21.95 13.11 6.60
CA GLU A 89 22.11 13.50 5.19
C GLU A 89 22.54 12.32 4.31
N PHE A 90 23.42 11.44 4.81
CA PHE A 90 23.77 10.23 4.07
C PHE A 90 22.58 9.27 3.91
N GLN A 91 21.66 9.20 4.87
CA GLN A 91 20.46 8.36 4.74
C GLN A 91 19.51 8.91 3.70
N ASP A 92 19.30 10.23 3.71
CA ASP A 92 18.40 10.90 2.77
C ASP A 92 18.92 10.78 1.33
N VAL A 93 20.25 10.71 1.14
CA VAL A 93 20.87 10.54 -0.18
C VAL A 93 21.06 9.07 -0.59
N LEU A 94 21.22 8.13 0.35
CA LEU A 94 21.57 6.73 0.04
C LEU A 94 20.52 6.05 -0.85
N GLU A 95 19.25 6.07 -0.46
CA GLU A 95 18.19 5.38 -1.19
C GLU A 95 18.04 5.89 -2.64
N PRO A 96 17.93 7.20 -2.90
CA PRO A 96 17.87 7.71 -4.27
C PRO A 96 19.18 7.52 -5.05
N LEU A 97 20.34 7.48 -4.39
CA LEU A 97 21.64 7.21 -5.03
C LEU A 97 21.77 5.75 -5.46
N GLU A 98 21.40 4.79 -4.59
CA GLU A 98 21.35 3.37 -4.93
C GLU A 98 20.39 3.12 -6.09
N GLY A 99 19.21 3.75 -6.05
CA GLY A 99 18.27 3.67 -7.13
C GLY A 99 18.85 4.20 -8.45
N SER A 100 19.47 5.38 -8.42
CA SER A 100 20.15 5.94 -9.59
C SER A 100 21.20 4.98 -10.15
N ALA A 101 22.00 4.35 -9.29
CA ALA A 101 23.01 3.37 -9.68
C ALA A 101 22.40 2.10 -10.30
N ILE A 102 21.36 1.53 -9.68
CA ILE A 102 20.66 0.34 -10.18
C ILE A 102 20.03 0.62 -11.55
N PHE A 103 19.31 1.74 -11.68
CA PHE A 103 18.69 2.13 -12.95
C PHE A 103 19.73 2.22 -14.07
N VAL A 104 20.84 2.91 -13.82
CA VAL A 104 21.90 3.10 -14.82
C VAL A 104 22.56 1.76 -15.17
N PHE A 105 22.77 0.89 -14.18
CA PHE A 105 23.35 -0.44 -14.38
C PHE A 105 22.46 -1.35 -15.24
N ASP A 106 21.15 -1.33 -15.00
CA ASP A 106 20.17 -2.11 -15.76
C ASP A 106 20.03 -1.59 -17.20
N GLU A 107 19.98 -0.26 -17.40
CA GLU A 107 19.82 0.36 -18.72
C GLU A 107 20.97 0.03 -19.69
N VAL A 108 22.17 -0.27 -19.17
CA VAL A 108 23.34 -0.58 -19.99
C VAL A 108 23.55 -2.07 -20.26
N ASP A 109 22.62 -2.92 -19.79
CA ASP A 109 22.63 -4.38 -19.97
C ASP A 109 23.94 -5.02 -19.45
N ASN A 110 24.40 -4.59 -18.28
CA ASN A 110 25.58 -5.12 -17.62
C ASN A 110 25.29 -6.41 -16.81
N GLU A 111 24.33 -7.23 -17.24
CA GLU A 111 23.84 -8.44 -16.52
C GLU A 111 24.98 -9.38 -16.07
N LYS A 112 26.12 -9.41 -16.76
CA LYS A 112 27.29 -10.24 -16.41
C LYS A 112 28.00 -9.81 -15.12
N LEU A 113 27.79 -8.58 -14.67
CA LEU A 113 28.40 -8.00 -13.47
C LEU A 113 27.44 -8.00 -12.26
N GLY A 114 26.22 -8.53 -12.39
CA GLY A 114 25.15 -8.34 -11.40
C GLY A 114 25.50 -8.77 -9.97
N ASN A 115 26.19 -9.89 -9.79
CA ASN A 115 26.60 -10.35 -8.44
C ASN A 115 27.66 -9.43 -7.81
N ASP A 116 28.57 -8.89 -8.62
CA ASP A 116 29.61 -7.99 -8.14
C ASP A 116 29.03 -6.61 -7.84
N PHE A 117 28.02 -6.18 -8.60
CA PHE A 117 27.28 -4.94 -8.38
C PHE A 117 26.45 -4.98 -7.09
N ASP A 118 25.70 -6.05 -6.84
CA ASP A 118 24.95 -6.22 -5.59
C ASP A 118 25.90 -6.22 -4.36
N ALA A 119 27.07 -6.82 -4.47
CA ALA A 119 28.08 -6.80 -3.41
C ALA A 119 28.69 -5.42 -3.19
N MET A 120 28.79 -4.62 -4.26
CA MET A 120 29.29 -3.25 -4.21
C MET A 120 28.36 -2.30 -3.46
N LEU A 121 27.04 -2.39 -3.65
CA LEU A 121 26.09 -1.56 -2.89
C LEU A 121 26.22 -1.78 -1.38
N VAL A 122 26.30 -3.05 -0.96
CA VAL A 122 26.54 -3.41 0.45
C VAL A 122 27.89 -2.88 0.95
N GLN A 123 28.93 -2.91 0.11
CA GLN A 123 30.25 -2.39 0.47
C GLN A 123 30.21 -0.87 0.69
N VAL A 124 29.50 -0.11 -0.16
CA VAL A 124 29.31 1.33 0.00
C VAL A 124 28.58 1.65 1.30
N GLU A 125 27.49 0.92 1.60
CA GLU A 125 26.79 1.03 2.88
C GLU A 125 27.73 0.81 4.08
N ASP A 126 28.53 -0.25 4.02
CA ASP A 126 29.48 -0.60 5.08
C ASP A 126 30.62 0.41 5.24
N ASP A 127 31.15 0.96 4.14
CA ASP A 127 32.27 1.90 4.17
C ASP A 127 31.88 3.24 4.77
N PHE A 128 30.66 3.71 4.48
CA PHE A 128 30.11 4.94 5.06
C PHE A 128 29.35 4.72 6.36
N LYS A 129 29.20 3.47 6.80
CA LYS A 129 28.44 3.08 8.01
C LYS A 129 26.99 3.53 7.94
N ILE A 130 26.40 3.44 6.78
CA ILE A 130 25.03 3.84 6.46
C ILE A 130 24.21 2.58 6.16
N GLY A 131 22.95 2.55 6.59
CA GLY A 131 22.08 1.37 6.44
C GLY A 131 21.50 0.85 7.76
N ALA A 132 20.48 -0.02 7.64
CA ALA A 132 19.63 -0.44 8.76
C ALA A 132 20.38 -1.13 9.91
N ALA A 133 21.54 -1.75 9.62
CA ALA A 133 22.37 -2.42 10.63
C ALA A 133 23.03 -1.45 11.63
N TYR A 134 23.21 -0.18 11.25
CA TYR A 134 23.93 0.81 12.05
C TYR A 134 22.99 1.75 12.84
N TYR A 135 21.71 1.84 12.47
CA TYR A 135 20.74 2.78 13.07
C TYR A 135 19.31 2.20 13.24
N PRO A 136 19.11 1.20 14.11
CA PRO A 136 17.81 0.55 14.30
C PRO A 136 16.72 1.46 14.91
N GLU A 137 17.11 2.59 15.49
CA GLU A 137 16.21 3.55 16.16
C GLU A 137 15.38 4.43 15.21
N TYR A 138 15.87 4.68 13.98
CA TYR A 138 15.16 5.50 12.99
C TYR A 138 14.08 4.71 12.23
N TYR A 139 14.25 3.40 12.06
CA TYR A 139 13.25 2.53 11.42
C TYR A 139 12.08 2.13 12.34
N SER A 140 12.14 2.47 13.63
CA SER A 140 11.08 2.16 14.60
C SER A 140 10.19 3.35 14.98
N ASN A 141 10.48 4.55 14.43
CA ASN A 141 9.69 5.75 14.68
C ASN A 141 9.86 6.77 13.53
N PRO A 142 8.97 6.79 12.52
CA PRO A 142 9.06 7.75 11.42
C PRO A 142 8.94 9.20 11.94
N ASP A 143 9.75 10.08 11.37
CA ASP A 143 10.07 11.43 11.88
C ASP A 143 8.86 12.39 11.88
N ALA A 144 8.96 13.45 12.69
CA ALA A 144 7.83 14.28 13.12
C ALA A 144 7.34 15.34 12.12
N ASP A 145 8.05 15.57 11.02
CA ASP A 145 7.93 16.76 10.17
C ASP A 145 7.17 16.56 8.85
N ASP A 146 6.81 15.31 8.49
CA ASP A 146 5.87 15.04 7.37
C ASP A 146 4.42 14.97 7.87
N LYS A 147 3.80 16.15 8.12
CA LYS A 147 2.38 16.20 8.48
C LYS A 147 1.53 16.98 7.49
N PRO A 148 0.51 16.36 6.87
CA PRO A 148 -0.60 17.09 6.25
C PRO A 148 -1.27 17.99 7.30
N PRO A 149 -2.00 19.06 6.91
CA PRO A 149 -2.42 20.12 7.83
C PRO A 149 -3.14 19.56 9.07
N TYR A 150 -2.43 19.67 10.20
CA TYR A 150 -2.83 19.49 11.59
C TYR A 150 -4.11 18.70 11.89
N THR A 151 -3.92 17.51 12.45
CA THR A 151 -4.73 17.04 13.58
C THR A 151 -3.81 16.64 14.72
N LYS A 152 -3.34 17.62 15.51
CA LYS A 152 -2.81 17.27 16.82
C LYS A 152 -3.94 16.54 17.55
N PRO A 153 -3.74 15.29 18.01
CA PRO A 153 -4.76 14.59 18.78
C PRO A 153 -5.19 15.46 19.95
N LEU A 154 -6.50 15.49 20.24
CA LEU A 154 -7.01 16.25 21.38
C LEU A 154 -6.24 15.85 22.65
N ASP A 155 -5.73 16.84 23.37
CA ASP A 155 -5.12 16.58 24.67
C ASP A 155 -6.18 16.12 25.69
N ASN A 156 -5.74 15.67 26.86
CA ASN A 156 -6.66 15.14 27.88
C ASN A 156 -7.67 16.19 28.40
N THR A 157 -7.35 17.47 28.33
CA THR A 157 -8.29 18.54 28.69
C THR A 157 -9.33 18.71 27.60
N GLN A 158 -8.91 18.79 26.34
CA GLN A 158 -9.80 18.89 25.19
C GLN A 158 -10.74 17.67 25.07
N LYS A 159 -10.24 16.45 25.33
CA LYS A 159 -11.06 15.23 25.38
C LYS A 159 -12.15 15.29 26.45
N ARG A 160 -11.82 15.80 27.65
CA ARG A 160 -12.79 15.99 28.73
C ARG A 160 -13.83 17.04 28.36
N THR A 161 -13.40 18.14 27.75
CA THR A 161 -14.33 19.18 27.28
C THR A 161 -15.26 18.63 26.20
N LEU A 162 -14.76 17.86 25.21
CA LEU A 162 -15.61 17.20 24.22
C LEU A 162 -16.62 16.25 24.87
N ALA A 163 -16.21 15.47 25.89
CA ALA A 163 -17.12 14.60 26.62
C ALA A 163 -18.22 15.40 27.35
N ASN A 164 -17.88 16.55 27.95
CA ASN A 164 -18.86 17.43 28.57
C ASN A 164 -19.83 18.02 27.55
N ILE A 165 -19.33 18.48 26.39
CA ILE A 165 -20.18 18.98 25.29
C ILE A 165 -21.15 17.89 24.84
N LYS A 166 -20.69 16.65 24.64
CA LYS A 166 -21.56 15.53 24.25
C LYS A 166 -22.63 15.24 25.31
N SER A 167 -22.28 15.33 26.59
CA SER A 167 -23.23 15.15 27.69
C SER A 167 -24.26 16.27 27.77
N GLU A 168 -23.85 17.53 27.56
CA GLU A 168 -24.76 18.69 27.53
C GLU A 168 -25.69 18.60 26.31
N LEU A 169 -25.13 18.29 25.15
CA LEU A 169 -25.87 18.14 23.90
C LEU A 169 -26.96 17.08 24.01
N ALA A 170 -26.69 15.94 24.65
CA ALA A 170 -27.69 14.89 24.86
C ALA A 170 -28.92 15.40 25.63
N ASN A 171 -28.72 16.25 26.65
CA ASN A 171 -29.83 16.87 27.38
C ASN A 171 -30.56 17.89 26.49
N TRP A 172 -29.83 18.73 25.77
CA TRP A 172 -30.43 19.71 24.87
C TRP A 172 -31.25 19.08 23.76
N LEU A 173 -30.83 17.94 23.22
CA LEU A 173 -31.55 17.21 22.19
C LEU A 173 -32.83 16.56 22.74
N ALA A 174 -32.82 16.10 23.99
CA ALA A 174 -34.02 15.60 24.65
C ALA A 174 -35.06 16.72 24.82
N ASP A 175 -34.62 17.91 25.26
CA ASP A 175 -35.48 19.08 25.40
C ASP A 175 -35.94 19.61 24.02
N PHE A 176 -35.04 19.63 23.03
CA PHE A 176 -35.32 20.04 21.65
C PHE A 176 -36.41 19.19 21.02
N LYS A 177 -36.36 17.87 21.22
CA LYS A 177 -37.37 16.93 20.69
C LYS A 177 -38.80 17.26 21.16
N GLU A 178 -38.93 17.79 22.38
CA GLU A 178 -40.20 18.15 22.98
C GLU A 178 -40.61 19.61 22.73
N SER A 179 -39.74 20.40 22.08
CA SER A 179 -39.90 21.84 21.91
C SER A 179 -40.86 22.21 20.79
N ASP A 180 -41.40 23.43 20.84
CA ASP A 180 -42.26 23.95 19.78
C ASP A 180 -41.48 24.19 18.48
N GLU A 181 -40.20 24.54 18.56
CA GLU A 181 -39.32 24.69 17.40
C GLU A 181 -39.20 23.38 16.62
N TRP A 182 -39.01 22.23 17.30
CA TRP A 182 -39.00 20.93 16.63
C TRP A 182 -40.33 20.64 15.93
N ARG A 183 -41.45 20.95 16.58
CA ARG A 183 -42.79 20.77 15.98
C ARG A 183 -43.00 21.61 14.72
N MET A 184 -42.26 22.71 14.54
CA MET A 184 -42.32 23.54 13.33
C MET A 184 -41.61 22.92 12.11
N LEU A 185 -40.75 21.92 12.28
CA LEU A 185 -40.11 21.19 11.17
C LEU A 185 -41.07 20.23 10.44
N ASP A 186 -42.29 20.02 10.97
CA ASP A 186 -43.43 19.32 10.35
C ASP A 186 -43.06 18.01 9.63
N ASP A 187 -42.80 16.92 10.36
CA ASP A 187 -42.54 15.52 9.91
C ASP A 187 -41.65 15.32 8.65
N ALA A 188 -41.05 16.39 8.10
CA ALA A 188 -40.33 16.41 6.84
C ALA A 188 -38.93 15.84 7.02
N ILE A 189 -38.40 15.98 8.24
CA ILE A 189 -37.10 15.49 8.66
C ILE A 189 -37.32 14.57 9.88
N PRO A 190 -36.99 13.27 9.79
CA PRO A 190 -36.99 12.40 10.96
C PRO A 190 -36.09 12.95 12.07
N PHE A 191 -36.50 12.80 13.33
CA PHE A 191 -35.70 13.29 14.45
C PHE A 191 -34.30 12.69 14.47
N GLU A 192 -34.17 11.41 14.10
CA GLU A 192 -32.89 10.71 14.05
C GLU A 192 -31.92 11.33 13.03
N ASP A 193 -32.44 11.85 11.90
CA ASP A 193 -31.62 12.54 10.90
C ASP A 193 -31.18 13.92 11.44
N ALA A 194 -32.09 14.70 12.03
CA ALA A 194 -31.77 16.00 12.63
C ALA A 194 -30.78 15.89 13.79
N ASP A 195 -31.01 14.94 14.69
CA ASP A 195 -30.13 14.57 15.80
C ASP A 195 -28.71 14.29 15.31
N TRP A 196 -28.58 13.47 14.26
CA TRP A 196 -27.30 13.14 13.66
C TRP A 196 -26.60 14.37 13.06
N TYR A 197 -27.30 15.24 12.33
CA TYR A 197 -26.73 16.47 11.78
C TYR A 197 -26.23 17.41 12.88
N ILE A 198 -27.00 17.58 13.95
CA ILE A 198 -26.64 18.42 15.09
C ILE A 198 -25.38 17.88 15.77
N HIS A 199 -25.31 16.57 16.01
CA HIS A 199 -24.12 15.92 16.56
C HIS A 199 -22.87 16.16 15.70
N ILE A 200 -22.99 16.02 14.38
CA ILE A 200 -21.88 16.29 13.45
C ILE A 200 -21.41 17.75 13.57
N LEU A 201 -22.33 18.73 13.50
CA LEU A 201 -21.95 20.13 13.60
C LEU A 201 -21.21 20.42 14.91
N VAL A 202 -21.82 20.04 16.04
CA VAL A 202 -21.27 20.32 17.38
C VAL A 202 -19.90 19.67 17.58
N GLU A 203 -19.76 18.40 17.21
CA GLU A 203 -18.49 17.67 17.36
C GLU A 203 -17.41 18.21 16.43
N GLN A 204 -17.74 18.55 15.19
CA GLN A 204 -16.75 19.02 14.22
C GLN A 204 -16.31 20.45 14.47
N VAL A 205 -17.22 21.33 14.88
CA VAL A 205 -16.84 22.69 15.30
C VAL A 205 -15.88 22.62 16.50
N TYR A 206 -16.12 21.73 17.48
CA TYR A 206 -15.20 21.58 18.61
C TYR A 206 -13.87 20.92 18.23
N THR A 207 -13.90 19.81 17.48
CA THR A 207 -12.68 19.05 17.17
C THR A 207 -11.75 19.81 16.21
N LYS A 208 -12.30 20.64 15.31
CA LYS A 208 -11.52 21.41 14.33
C LYS A 208 -11.19 22.83 14.78
N TYR A 209 -12.10 23.50 15.49
CA TYR A 209 -11.97 24.91 15.86
C TYR A 209 -11.90 25.16 17.36
N HIS A 210 -12.06 24.12 18.18
CA HIS A 210 -12.07 24.20 19.65
C HIS A 210 -13.12 25.15 20.22
N GLN A 211 -14.21 25.36 19.48
CA GLN A 211 -15.33 26.19 19.89
C GLN A 211 -16.45 25.33 20.47
N VAL A 212 -16.98 25.75 21.61
CA VAL A 212 -18.21 25.22 22.19
C VAL A 212 -19.42 25.97 21.62
N PRO A 213 -20.66 25.45 21.72
CA PRO A 213 -21.85 26.06 21.08
C PRO A 213 -22.05 27.56 21.33
N LYS A 214 -21.78 28.03 22.54
CA LYS A 214 -21.87 29.46 22.91
C LYS A 214 -20.80 30.36 22.26
N ASP A 215 -19.71 29.77 21.76
CA ASP A 215 -18.55 30.47 21.20
C ASP A 215 -18.41 30.22 19.69
N TRP A 216 -19.44 29.68 19.04
CA TRP A 216 -19.44 29.42 17.60
C TRP A 216 -19.29 30.71 16.79
N THR A 217 -18.40 30.66 15.80
CA THR A 217 -18.24 31.73 14.81
C THR A 217 -18.86 31.34 13.47
N PRO A 218 -19.28 32.35 12.65
CA PRO A 218 -19.74 32.11 11.28
C PRO A 218 -18.77 31.26 10.45
N GLU A 219 -17.47 31.57 10.54
CA GLU A 219 -16.40 30.86 9.84
C GLU A 219 -16.39 29.36 10.17
N ALA A 220 -16.52 28.99 11.46
CA ALA A 220 -16.48 27.59 11.88
C ALA A 220 -17.70 26.82 11.36
N ILE A 221 -18.89 27.43 11.42
CA ILE A 221 -20.12 26.86 10.87
C ILE A 221 -20.00 26.69 9.36
N GLN A 222 -19.59 27.74 8.64
CA GLN A 222 -19.41 27.73 7.20
C GLN A 222 -18.47 26.60 6.79
N MET A 223 -17.32 26.48 7.44
CA MET A 223 -16.32 25.47 7.12
C MET A 223 -16.81 24.05 7.42
N VAL A 224 -17.48 23.81 8.54
CA VAL A 224 -18.02 22.48 8.84
C VAL A 224 -19.11 22.10 7.83
N MET A 225 -20.05 23.00 7.53
CA MET A 225 -21.14 22.74 6.58
C MET A 225 -20.64 22.58 5.13
N ALA A 226 -19.83 23.52 4.62
CA ALA A 226 -19.40 23.50 3.22
C ALA A 226 -18.20 22.57 2.96
N SER A 227 -17.48 22.12 4.00
CA SER A 227 -16.33 21.22 3.86
C SER A 227 -16.57 19.86 4.51
N TYR A 228 -16.70 19.78 5.84
CA TYR A 228 -16.74 18.47 6.52
C TYR A 228 -17.99 17.66 6.17
N PHE A 229 -19.17 18.29 6.25
CA PHE A 229 -20.43 17.64 5.87
C PHE A 229 -20.34 17.07 4.46
N VAL A 230 -19.86 17.87 3.50
CA VAL A 230 -19.76 17.47 2.09
C VAL A 230 -18.72 16.36 1.88
N SER A 231 -17.55 16.49 2.48
CA SER A 231 -16.43 15.57 2.19
C SER A 231 -16.53 14.26 2.95
N ASN A 232 -17.02 14.23 4.19
CA ASN A 232 -16.88 13.08 5.08
C ASN A 232 -18.19 12.41 5.48
N VAL A 233 -19.34 13.08 5.37
CA VAL A 233 -20.61 12.51 5.83
C VAL A 233 -21.20 11.63 4.73
N GLY A 234 -21.43 10.35 5.05
CA GLY A 234 -21.95 9.34 4.15
C GLY A 234 -23.45 9.44 3.89
N MET A 235 -23.92 10.60 3.42
CA MET A 235 -25.28 10.82 2.96
C MET A 235 -25.31 11.19 1.48
N THR A 236 -26.39 10.83 0.80
CA THR A 236 -26.66 11.16 -0.61
C THR A 236 -26.94 12.66 -0.79
N ALA A 237 -26.71 13.20 -2.00
CA ALA A 237 -26.86 14.63 -2.27
C ALA A 237 -28.27 15.18 -1.94
N ASP A 238 -29.32 14.38 -2.17
CA ASP A 238 -30.71 14.76 -1.88
C ASP A 238 -31.00 14.96 -0.39
N LYS A 239 -30.26 14.30 0.50
CA LYS A 239 -30.37 14.42 1.96
C LYS A 239 -29.78 15.71 2.51
N TYR A 240 -28.89 16.39 1.79
CA TYR A 240 -28.30 17.65 2.26
C TYR A 240 -29.32 18.78 2.40
N LYS A 241 -30.47 18.70 1.70
CA LYS A 241 -31.56 19.68 1.83
C LYS A 241 -32.15 19.72 3.24
N ASP A 242 -31.99 18.65 4.00
CA ASP A 242 -32.52 18.48 5.36
C ASP A 242 -31.56 19.08 6.42
N VAL A 243 -30.28 19.26 6.08
CA VAL A 243 -29.24 19.70 7.03
C VAL A 243 -29.47 21.13 7.52
N ALA A 244 -29.59 22.10 6.61
CA ALA A 244 -29.72 23.51 7.01
C ALA A 244 -31.01 23.80 7.81
N PRO A 245 -32.21 23.30 7.42
CA PRO A 245 -33.41 23.46 8.23
C PRO A 245 -33.27 22.87 9.63
N ALA A 246 -32.72 21.66 9.77
CA ALA A 246 -32.52 21.03 11.07
C ALA A 246 -31.59 21.87 11.97
N LEU A 247 -30.46 22.34 11.43
CA LEU A 247 -29.48 23.14 12.18
C LEU A 247 -30.03 24.53 12.56
N MET A 248 -30.74 25.21 11.65
CA MET A 248 -31.37 26.52 11.94
C MET A 248 -32.42 26.39 13.05
N THR A 249 -33.26 25.36 12.99
CA THR A 249 -34.29 25.12 14.02
C THR A 249 -33.66 24.82 15.37
N PHE A 250 -32.58 24.01 15.40
CA PHE A 250 -31.86 23.74 16.64
C PHE A 250 -31.19 24.98 17.24
N VAL A 251 -30.56 25.83 16.42
CA VAL A 251 -30.00 27.12 16.90
C VAL A 251 -31.11 28.05 17.38
N GLY A 252 -32.28 28.04 16.74
CA GLY A 252 -33.48 28.75 17.19
C GLY A 252 -33.96 28.29 18.57
N PHE A 253 -33.98 26.98 18.81
CA PHE A 253 -34.25 26.40 20.12
C PHE A 253 -33.22 26.84 21.17
N MET A 254 -31.92 26.79 20.85
CA MET A 254 -30.88 27.25 21.77
C MET A 254 -31.04 28.73 22.13
N LYS A 255 -31.48 29.56 21.18
CA LYS A 255 -31.81 30.97 21.40
C LYS A 255 -33.00 31.15 22.33
N SER A 256 -34.13 30.48 22.06
CA SER A 256 -35.37 30.65 22.83
C SER A 256 -35.25 30.18 24.28
N HIS A 257 -34.37 29.21 24.53
CA HIS A 257 -34.10 28.65 25.85
C HIS A 257 -32.91 29.30 26.56
N GLY A 258 -32.28 30.34 25.95
CA GLY A 258 -31.16 31.05 26.55
C GLY A 258 -29.89 30.20 26.73
N LEU A 259 -29.72 29.16 25.92
CA LEU A 259 -28.54 28.28 25.93
C LEU A 259 -27.33 28.95 25.26
N ILE A 260 -27.59 29.87 24.34
CA ILE A 260 -26.61 30.74 23.70
C ILE A 260 -27.12 32.19 23.66
N ASP A 261 -26.22 33.14 23.45
CA ASP A 261 -26.58 34.54 23.27
C ASP A 261 -27.47 34.75 22.02
N ALA A 262 -28.47 35.63 22.15
CA ALA A 262 -29.49 35.82 21.12
C ALA A 262 -28.93 36.44 19.83
N ASP A 263 -27.98 37.37 19.94
CA ASP A 263 -27.35 38.01 18.78
C ASP A 263 -26.41 37.01 18.09
N ALA A 264 -25.65 36.22 18.87
CA ALA A 264 -24.82 35.14 18.35
C ALA A 264 -25.65 34.08 17.61
N ALA A 265 -26.82 33.71 18.15
CA ALA A 265 -27.73 32.78 17.51
C ALA A 265 -28.27 33.30 16.15
N ASP A 266 -28.67 34.58 16.08
CA ASP A 266 -29.16 35.18 14.84
C ASP A 266 -28.07 35.22 13.77
N VAL A 267 -26.84 35.56 14.16
CA VAL A 267 -25.67 35.50 13.27
C VAL A 267 -25.42 34.07 12.76
N ASN A 268 -25.49 33.07 13.63
CA ASN A 268 -25.30 31.67 13.24
C ASN A 268 -26.41 31.16 12.32
N ILE A 269 -27.68 31.50 12.58
CA ILE A 269 -28.82 31.16 11.71
C ILE A 269 -28.63 31.77 10.32
N GLN A 270 -28.24 33.05 10.25
CA GLN A 270 -27.95 33.72 8.98
C GLN A 270 -26.80 33.05 8.22
N GLU A 271 -25.73 32.64 8.91
CA GLU A 271 -24.61 31.97 8.26
C GLU A 271 -24.98 30.57 7.75
N ILE A 272 -25.77 29.79 8.51
CA ILE A 272 -26.29 28.49 8.05
C ILE A 272 -27.11 28.68 6.77
N GLN A 273 -28.03 29.65 6.76
CA GLN A 273 -28.87 29.95 5.59
C GLN A 273 -28.02 30.38 4.39
N LYS A 274 -27.02 31.23 4.60
CA LYS A 274 -26.09 31.71 3.56
C LYS A 274 -25.18 30.60 3.02
N THR A 275 -24.74 29.69 3.87
CA THR A 275 -23.83 28.60 3.50
C THR A 275 -24.54 27.46 2.76
N ASN A 276 -25.83 27.26 3.02
CA ASN A 276 -26.60 26.14 2.48
C ASN A 276 -26.47 25.96 0.94
N PRO A 277 -26.61 27.00 0.09
CA PRO A 277 -26.43 26.83 -1.37
C PRO A 277 -25.05 26.30 -1.75
N THR A 278 -23.98 26.74 -1.06
CA THR A 278 -22.61 26.26 -1.29
C THR A 278 -22.46 24.81 -0.87
N MET A 279 -22.99 24.44 0.30
CA MET A 279 -23.00 23.05 0.76
C MET A 279 -23.74 22.14 -0.23
N MET A 280 -24.92 22.54 -0.69
CA MET A 280 -25.71 21.79 -1.68
C MET A 280 -24.96 21.61 -3.01
N ALA A 281 -24.43 22.70 -3.57
CA ALA A 281 -23.69 22.64 -4.83
C ALA A 281 -22.46 21.73 -4.75
N ARG A 282 -21.73 21.76 -3.62
CA ARG A 282 -20.58 20.87 -3.42
C ARG A 282 -21.03 19.44 -3.13
N ALA A 283 -22.14 19.23 -2.43
CA ALA A 283 -22.70 17.90 -2.19
C ALA A 283 -23.11 17.20 -3.49
N GLU A 284 -23.42 17.92 -4.57
CA GLU A 284 -23.67 17.37 -5.90
C GLU A 284 -22.40 17.03 -6.70
N ASP A 285 -21.22 17.46 -6.24
CA ASP A 285 -19.93 17.24 -6.92
C ASP A 285 -19.13 16.12 -6.25
N PRO A 286 -19.04 14.92 -6.86
CA PRO A 286 -18.31 13.79 -6.30
C PRO A 286 -16.80 14.03 -6.14
N SER A 287 -16.23 15.02 -6.83
CA SER A 287 -14.81 15.38 -6.69
C SER A 287 -14.49 16.00 -5.32
N THR A 288 -15.52 16.46 -4.60
CA THR A 288 -15.38 17.05 -3.26
C THR A 288 -15.44 16.01 -2.14
N TYR A 289 -15.71 14.74 -2.46
CA TYR A 289 -15.86 13.67 -1.47
C TYR A 289 -14.51 13.11 -1.05
N SER A 290 -14.36 12.83 0.24
CA SER A 290 -13.24 12.02 0.72
C SER A 290 -13.41 10.57 0.27
N GLU A 291 -12.31 9.83 0.23
CA GLU A 291 -12.34 8.39 -0.11
C GLU A 291 -13.25 7.60 0.83
N SER A 292 -13.26 7.94 2.13
CA SER A 292 -14.16 7.33 3.11
C SER A 292 -15.63 7.56 2.76
N LYS A 293 -16.02 8.76 2.33
CA LYS A 293 -17.40 9.04 1.90
C LYS A 293 -17.73 8.28 0.62
N LYS A 294 -16.85 8.30 -0.38
CA LYS A 294 -17.04 7.53 -1.63
C LYS A 294 -17.29 6.05 -1.32
N MET A 295 -16.51 5.48 -0.40
CA MET A 295 -16.68 4.12 0.08
C MET A 295 -18.05 3.89 0.74
N ILE A 296 -18.49 4.78 1.63
CA ILE A 296 -19.82 4.67 2.27
C ILE A 296 -20.94 4.73 1.24
N LEU A 297 -20.86 5.67 0.28
CA LEU A 297 -21.87 5.80 -0.77
C LEU A 297 -21.90 4.58 -1.68
N ALA A 298 -20.75 4.01 -2.02
CA ALA A 298 -20.66 2.79 -2.81
C ALA A 298 -21.24 1.58 -2.06
N MET A 299 -21.00 1.47 -0.74
CA MET A 299 -21.65 0.45 0.09
C MET A 299 -23.18 0.61 0.12
N GLN A 300 -23.68 1.85 0.21
CA GLN A 300 -25.11 2.13 0.20
C GLN A 300 -25.75 1.80 -1.15
N ASP A 301 -25.10 2.12 -2.28
CA ASP A 301 -25.57 1.80 -3.63
C ASP A 301 -25.71 0.28 -3.83
N GLU A 302 -24.76 -0.48 -3.30
CA GLU A 302 -24.80 -1.95 -3.28
C GLU A 302 -25.70 -2.55 -2.20
N LYS A 303 -26.37 -1.70 -1.38
CA LYS A 303 -27.26 -2.10 -0.29
C LYS A 303 -26.57 -3.01 0.75
N ILE A 304 -25.29 -2.77 1.00
CA ILE A 304 -24.54 -3.44 2.05
C ILE A 304 -25.04 -2.94 3.40
N ASP A 305 -25.46 -3.87 4.27
CA ASP A 305 -25.76 -3.52 5.66
C ASP A 305 -24.46 -3.17 6.37
N MET A 306 -24.26 -1.89 6.67
CA MET A 306 -23.06 -1.39 7.36
C MET A 306 -22.93 -1.92 8.79
N LYS A 307 -23.96 -2.59 9.35
CA LYS A 307 -23.89 -3.30 10.64
C LYS A 307 -23.42 -4.76 10.48
N ASP A 308 -23.48 -5.32 9.27
CA ASP A 308 -22.90 -6.63 8.97
C ASP A 308 -21.42 -6.46 8.63
N GLN A 309 -20.58 -6.61 9.66
CA GLN A 309 -19.13 -6.49 9.52
C GLN A 309 -18.55 -7.44 8.45
N ASN A 310 -19.16 -8.60 8.21
CA ASN A 310 -18.67 -9.53 7.18
C ASN A 310 -18.96 -8.98 5.78
N ALA A 311 -20.16 -8.42 5.56
CA ALA A 311 -20.52 -7.80 4.29
C ALA A 311 -19.67 -6.55 4.01
N VAL A 312 -19.43 -5.71 5.03
CA VAL A 312 -18.52 -4.57 4.94
C VAL A 312 -17.10 -5.02 4.60
N ASN A 313 -16.55 -5.99 5.33
CA ASN A 313 -15.20 -6.50 5.07
C ASN A 313 -15.08 -7.09 3.67
N ALA A 314 -16.07 -7.85 3.20
CA ALA A 314 -16.08 -8.41 1.85
C ALA A 314 -16.12 -7.31 0.77
N PHE A 315 -16.91 -6.25 0.99
CA PHE A 315 -16.94 -5.09 0.13
C PHE A 315 -15.57 -4.38 0.07
N MET A 316 -14.97 -4.11 1.23
CA MET A 316 -13.66 -3.45 1.33
C MET A 316 -12.57 -4.25 0.62
N VAL A 317 -12.51 -5.57 0.83
CA VAL A 317 -11.55 -6.45 0.14
C VAL A 317 -11.71 -6.32 -1.37
N ARG A 318 -12.94 -6.45 -1.88
CA ARG A 318 -13.22 -6.35 -3.31
C ARG A 318 -12.88 -4.97 -3.88
N THR A 319 -13.19 -3.90 -3.15
CA THR A 319 -12.88 -2.53 -3.61
C THR A 319 -11.38 -2.29 -3.65
N ASN A 320 -10.64 -2.76 -2.64
CA ASN A 320 -9.18 -2.71 -2.63
C ASN A 320 -8.60 -3.52 -3.82
N GLU A 321 -9.09 -4.73 -4.04
CA GLU A 321 -8.69 -5.58 -5.18
C GLU A 321 -8.92 -4.88 -6.53
N ASN A 322 -10.11 -4.28 -6.73
CA ASN A 322 -10.44 -3.54 -7.95
C ASN A 322 -9.55 -2.30 -8.13
N THR A 323 -9.27 -1.59 -7.04
CA THR A 323 -8.40 -0.40 -7.04
C THR A 323 -6.99 -0.78 -7.48
N GLN A 324 -6.47 -1.88 -6.95
CA GLN A 324 -5.15 -2.39 -7.33
C GLN A 324 -5.13 -2.94 -8.76
N ALA A 325 -6.21 -3.58 -9.21
CA ALA A 325 -6.36 -4.00 -10.61
C ALA A 325 -6.27 -2.80 -11.56
N GLU A 326 -6.97 -1.71 -11.21
CA GLU A 326 -6.96 -0.48 -11.99
C GLU A 326 -5.57 0.16 -12.00
N ARG A 327 -4.92 0.30 -10.84
CA ARG A 327 -3.54 0.80 -10.73
C ARG A 327 -2.56 -0.01 -11.59
N ALA A 328 -2.61 -1.34 -11.46
CA ALA A 328 -1.77 -2.25 -12.23
C ALA A 328 -2.02 -2.12 -13.74
N SER A 329 -3.27 -1.96 -14.18
CA SER A 329 -3.61 -1.74 -15.59
C SER A 329 -3.04 -0.43 -16.15
N LYS A 330 -2.75 0.54 -15.28
CA LYS A 330 -2.13 1.83 -15.61
C LYS A 330 -0.61 1.83 -15.40
N GLY A 331 -0.02 0.69 -15.03
CA GLY A 331 1.41 0.59 -14.70
C GLY A 331 1.79 1.33 -13.41
N GLN A 332 0.83 1.63 -12.53
CA GLN A 332 1.11 2.28 -11.25
C GLN A 332 1.56 1.24 -10.21
N PRO A 333 2.44 1.61 -9.26
CA PRO A 333 2.87 0.74 -8.18
C PRO A 333 1.68 0.37 -7.28
N TYR A 334 1.77 -0.78 -6.61
CA TYR A 334 0.76 -1.20 -5.65
C TYR A 334 0.76 -0.28 -4.43
N ASP A 335 -0.43 0.11 -3.98
CA ASP A 335 -0.55 0.77 -2.67
C ASP A 335 -0.45 -0.28 -1.56
N LYS A 336 0.71 -0.31 -0.87
CA LYS A 336 0.99 -1.29 0.19
C LYS A 336 -0.01 -1.22 1.36
N SER A 337 -0.70 -0.09 1.54
CA SER A 337 -1.70 0.10 2.61
C SER A 337 -3.03 -0.61 2.33
N LEU A 338 -3.29 -0.98 1.07
CA LEU A 338 -4.57 -1.58 0.65
C LEU A 338 -4.51 -3.10 0.49
N VAL A 339 -3.32 -3.70 0.52
CA VAL A 339 -3.09 -5.13 0.26
C VAL A 339 -2.33 -5.80 1.38
N SER A 340 -2.52 -7.12 1.50
CA SER A 340 -1.78 -7.90 2.50
C SER A 340 -0.29 -7.95 2.12
N GLN A 341 0.57 -7.48 3.03
CA GLN A 341 2.02 -7.63 2.90
C GLN A 341 2.45 -9.02 3.35
N PRO A 342 3.22 -9.77 2.53
CA PRO A 342 3.87 -10.99 2.98
C PRO A 342 4.91 -10.68 4.05
N LYS A 343 5.30 -11.70 4.83
CA LYS A 343 6.31 -11.54 5.88
C LYS A 343 7.72 -11.65 5.30
N ASP A 344 8.67 -10.94 5.90
CA ASP A 344 10.11 -10.98 5.56
C ASP A 344 10.83 -12.25 6.07
N ASP A 345 10.13 -13.39 6.16
CA ASP A 345 10.68 -14.64 6.69
C ASP A 345 11.94 -15.07 5.90
N TYR A 346 12.05 -14.67 4.62
CA TYR A 346 13.18 -14.94 3.72
C TYR A 346 14.54 -14.49 4.27
N LEU A 347 14.58 -13.45 5.12
CA LEU A 347 15.80 -12.95 5.75
C LEU A 347 16.38 -13.92 6.79
N THR A 348 15.55 -14.86 7.26
CA THR A 348 15.91 -15.79 8.35
C THR A 348 15.82 -17.26 7.93
N MET A 349 15.45 -17.54 6.67
CA MET A 349 15.37 -18.91 6.16
C MET A 349 16.74 -19.57 6.15
N ALA A 350 16.80 -20.86 6.49
CA ALA A 350 18.02 -21.63 6.36
C ALA A 350 18.41 -21.76 4.88
N HIS A 351 19.63 -21.36 4.54
CA HIS A 351 20.16 -21.36 3.18
C HIS A 351 21.60 -21.90 3.14
N PRO A 352 22.04 -22.50 2.01
CA PRO A 352 23.44 -22.86 1.84
C PRO A 352 24.29 -21.59 1.70
N THR A 353 25.55 -21.66 2.14
CA THR A 353 26.51 -20.57 1.91
C THR A 353 26.85 -20.44 0.43
N GLU A 354 26.95 -21.57 -0.29
CA GLU A 354 27.24 -21.63 -1.71
C GLU A 354 26.63 -22.89 -2.34
N LEU A 355 26.11 -22.79 -3.56
CA LEU A 355 25.62 -23.91 -4.36
C LEU A 355 25.89 -23.65 -5.85
N GLU A 356 26.59 -24.57 -6.51
CA GLU A 356 26.96 -24.46 -7.94
C GLU A 356 27.65 -23.13 -8.32
N GLY A 357 28.48 -22.60 -7.41
CA GLY A 357 29.18 -21.33 -7.60
C GLY A 357 28.33 -20.07 -7.36
N HIS A 358 27.07 -20.22 -6.94
CA HIS A 358 26.21 -19.12 -6.52
C HIS A 358 26.24 -19.04 -4.99
N LYS A 359 26.21 -17.84 -4.43
CA LYS A 359 26.10 -17.61 -2.99
C LYS A 359 24.76 -16.99 -2.68
N TRP A 360 24.22 -17.28 -1.51
CA TRP A 360 23.06 -16.54 -1.03
C TRP A 360 23.47 -15.10 -0.74
N THR A 361 22.65 -14.15 -1.19
CA THR A 361 22.78 -12.73 -0.86
C THR A 361 21.43 -12.17 -0.45
N LYS A 362 21.46 -11.21 0.50
CA LYS A 362 20.27 -10.53 1.00
C LYS A 362 19.56 -9.76 -0.11
N SER A 363 20.31 -9.01 -0.93
CA SER A 363 19.79 -8.21 -2.04
C SER A 363 18.99 -9.03 -3.04
N VAL A 364 19.50 -10.19 -3.47
CA VAL A 364 18.79 -11.08 -4.40
C VAL A 364 17.53 -11.66 -3.73
N ALA A 365 17.60 -12.02 -2.44
CA ALA A 365 16.44 -12.53 -1.71
C ALA A 365 15.33 -11.48 -1.62
N THR A 366 15.67 -10.24 -1.24
CA THR A 366 14.74 -9.10 -1.20
C THR A 366 14.14 -8.83 -2.58
N ARG A 367 14.96 -8.80 -3.64
CA ARG A 367 14.46 -8.62 -5.02
C ARG A 367 13.46 -9.70 -5.42
N ILE A 368 13.74 -10.97 -5.13
CA ILE A 368 12.83 -12.09 -5.44
C ILE A 368 11.52 -11.94 -4.67
N HIS A 369 11.59 -11.61 -3.38
CA HIS A 369 10.44 -11.39 -2.53
C HIS A 369 9.54 -10.28 -3.09
N ASP A 370 10.11 -9.12 -3.40
CA ASP A 370 9.39 -7.96 -3.93
C ASP A 370 8.81 -8.23 -5.31
N ASP A 371 9.59 -8.84 -6.21
CA ASP A 371 9.13 -9.21 -7.55
C ASP A 371 7.93 -10.17 -7.49
N MET A 372 8.01 -11.18 -6.63
CA MET A 372 6.95 -12.17 -6.50
C MET A 372 5.72 -11.61 -5.82
N THR A 373 5.90 -10.66 -4.90
CA THR A 373 4.80 -9.93 -4.27
C THR A 373 4.04 -9.11 -5.32
N ARG A 374 4.75 -8.31 -6.14
CA ARG A 374 4.16 -7.56 -7.26
C ARG A 374 3.44 -8.46 -8.27
N ASN A 375 4.07 -9.58 -8.65
CA ASN A 375 3.49 -10.52 -9.59
C ASN A 375 2.24 -11.22 -9.02
N ALA A 376 2.23 -11.54 -7.72
CA ALA A 376 1.09 -12.15 -7.06
C ALA A 376 -0.11 -11.18 -7.02
N TRP A 377 0.08 -9.93 -6.61
CA TRP A 377 -1.00 -8.95 -6.64
C TRP A 377 -1.51 -8.69 -8.06
N TYR A 378 -0.63 -8.66 -9.06
CA TYR A 378 -1.03 -8.51 -10.46
C TYR A 378 -1.93 -9.64 -10.90
N LEU A 379 -1.56 -10.88 -10.58
CA LEU A 379 -2.35 -12.05 -10.93
C LEU A 379 -3.67 -12.08 -10.19
N TRP A 380 -3.67 -11.76 -8.89
CA TRP A 380 -4.87 -11.72 -8.09
C TRP A 380 -5.91 -10.75 -8.64
N SER A 381 -5.46 -9.62 -9.18
CA SER A 381 -6.30 -8.57 -9.74
C SER A 381 -6.87 -8.88 -11.13
N GLN A 382 -6.40 -9.93 -11.81
CA GLN A 382 -6.88 -10.28 -13.14
C GLN A 382 -8.28 -10.91 -13.11
N PRO A 383 -9.21 -10.51 -14.01
CA PRO A 383 -10.52 -11.16 -14.14
C PRO A 383 -10.46 -12.68 -14.38
N ALA A 384 -9.40 -13.15 -15.05
CA ALA A 384 -9.16 -14.58 -15.27
C ALA A 384 -9.01 -15.39 -13.98
N GLN A 385 -8.64 -14.75 -12.86
CA GLN A 385 -8.40 -15.38 -11.56
C GLN A 385 -9.60 -15.28 -10.60
N GLN A 386 -10.76 -14.75 -11.00
CA GLN A 386 -11.94 -14.65 -10.13
C GLN A 386 -12.38 -15.98 -9.51
N ARG A 387 -12.09 -17.12 -10.18
CA ARG A 387 -12.37 -18.44 -9.60
C ARG A 387 -11.56 -18.73 -8.34
N LEU A 388 -10.36 -18.16 -8.22
CA LEU A 388 -9.50 -18.31 -7.03
C LEU A 388 -10.01 -17.47 -5.85
N HIS A 389 -10.68 -16.35 -6.11
CA HIS A 389 -11.29 -15.50 -5.07
C HIS A 389 -12.35 -16.25 -4.26
N HIS A 390 -13.03 -17.23 -4.87
CA HIS A 390 -13.97 -18.10 -4.16
C HIS A 390 -13.30 -19.22 -3.35
N GLN A 391 -12.01 -19.47 -3.56
CA GLN A 391 -11.28 -20.60 -2.96
C GLN A 391 -10.32 -20.16 -1.85
N MET A 392 -9.78 -18.95 -1.94
CA MET A 392 -8.81 -18.41 -0.98
C MET A 392 -8.93 -16.89 -0.89
N SER A 393 -8.29 -16.29 0.11
CA SER A 393 -8.13 -14.84 0.21
C SER A 393 -6.91 -14.34 -0.56
N GLU A 394 -6.87 -13.04 -0.86
CA GLU A 394 -5.68 -12.37 -1.42
C GLU A 394 -4.42 -12.69 -0.60
N ALA A 395 -4.50 -12.48 0.71
CA ALA A 395 -3.40 -12.76 1.63
C ALA A 395 -2.87 -14.19 1.51
N THR A 396 -3.76 -15.17 1.31
CA THR A 396 -3.36 -16.57 1.14
C THR A 396 -2.67 -16.78 -0.22
N PHE A 397 -3.21 -16.21 -1.29
CA PHE A 397 -2.63 -16.32 -2.63
C PHE A 397 -1.24 -15.68 -2.72
N VAL A 398 -1.12 -14.45 -2.21
CA VAL A 398 0.15 -13.69 -2.17
C VAL A 398 1.19 -14.43 -1.34
N ASN A 399 0.85 -14.81 -0.10
CA ASN A 399 1.77 -15.54 0.76
C ASN A 399 2.21 -16.87 0.15
N ASN A 400 1.31 -17.63 -0.51
CA ASN A 400 1.67 -18.88 -1.16
C ASN A 400 2.71 -18.67 -2.28
N ILE A 401 2.55 -17.64 -3.10
CA ILE A 401 3.48 -17.35 -4.20
C ILE A 401 4.83 -16.88 -3.67
N VAL A 402 4.80 -15.89 -2.77
CA VAL A 402 6.02 -15.24 -2.26
C VAL A 402 6.85 -16.21 -1.44
N LEU A 403 6.22 -16.88 -0.47
CA LEU A 403 6.90 -17.86 0.37
C LEU A 403 7.48 -19.02 -0.44
N PHE A 404 6.80 -19.46 -1.49
CA PHE A 404 7.33 -20.49 -2.38
C PHE A 404 8.58 -20.02 -3.12
N ALA A 405 8.58 -18.80 -3.66
CA ALA A 405 9.73 -18.26 -4.36
C ALA A 405 10.92 -18.05 -3.42
N ASP A 406 10.67 -17.53 -2.23
CA ASP A 406 11.66 -17.35 -1.17
C ASP A 406 12.30 -18.69 -0.79
N GLU A 407 11.50 -19.76 -0.67
CA GLU A 407 12.02 -21.10 -0.40
C GLU A 407 12.83 -21.69 -1.55
N VAL A 408 12.41 -21.47 -2.80
CA VAL A 408 13.19 -21.92 -3.97
C VAL A 408 14.56 -21.25 -3.93
N TYR A 409 14.61 -19.94 -3.70
CA TYR A 409 15.88 -19.23 -3.60
C TYR A 409 16.70 -19.68 -2.38
N ALA A 410 16.11 -19.73 -1.19
CA ALA A 410 16.80 -20.14 0.03
C ALA A 410 17.39 -21.55 -0.07
N LYS A 411 16.71 -22.50 -0.73
CA LYS A 411 17.17 -23.90 -0.84
C LYS A 411 18.09 -24.17 -2.03
N THR A 412 17.96 -23.41 -3.12
CA THR A 412 18.60 -23.74 -4.41
C THR A 412 19.41 -22.61 -5.02
N LEU A 413 19.36 -21.41 -4.44
CA LEU A 413 19.98 -20.18 -4.95
C LEU A 413 19.52 -19.81 -6.38
N ALA A 414 18.40 -20.38 -6.84
CA ALA A 414 17.85 -20.14 -8.17
C ALA A 414 16.86 -18.97 -8.17
N THR A 415 17.14 -17.99 -9.02
CA THR A 415 16.19 -16.92 -9.34
C THR A 415 15.11 -17.43 -10.31
N PRO A 416 13.95 -16.75 -10.45
CA PRO A 416 12.86 -17.17 -11.34
C PRO A 416 13.30 -17.50 -12.78
N LYS A 417 14.24 -16.72 -13.34
CA LYS A 417 14.80 -16.97 -14.69
C LYS A 417 15.52 -18.32 -14.80
N ARG A 418 15.99 -18.88 -13.69
CA ARG A 418 16.79 -20.10 -13.58
C ARG A 418 16.05 -21.26 -12.91
N TRP A 419 14.78 -21.09 -12.56
CA TRP A 419 13.98 -22.16 -11.99
C TRP A 419 13.90 -23.37 -12.92
N ASP A 420 13.94 -24.57 -12.36
CA ASP A 420 13.72 -25.82 -13.10
C ASP A 420 12.83 -26.82 -12.34
N ALA A 421 12.43 -27.89 -13.03
CA ALA A 421 11.55 -28.91 -12.48
C ALA A 421 12.13 -29.67 -11.27
N THR A 422 13.46 -29.77 -11.15
CA THR A 422 14.13 -30.45 -10.05
C THR A 422 14.05 -29.63 -8.78
N GLN A 423 14.39 -28.34 -8.87
CA GLN A 423 14.32 -27.39 -7.76
C GLN A 423 12.90 -27.30 -7.18
N LEU A 424 11.90 -27.21 -8.05
CA LEU A 424 10.50 -27.14 -7.63
C LEU A 424 10.03 -28.41 -6.92
N ARG A 425 10.44 -29.60 -7.38
CA ARG A 425 10.10 -30.86 -6.68
C ARG A 425 10.66 -30.89 -5.25
N VAL A 426 11.87 -30.36 -5.03
CA VAL A 426 12.46 -30.30 -3.69
C VAL A 426 11.60 -29.46 -2.77
N VAL A 427 11.24 -28.24 -3.19
CA VAL A 427 10.43 -27.32 -2.38
C VAL A 427 9.03 -27.87 -2.12
N LEU A 428 8.35 -28.35 -3.17
CA LEU A 428 6.99 -28.89 -3.07
C LEU A 428 6.94 -30.15 -2.20
N ALA A 429 7.93 -31.03 -2.29
CA ALA A 429 7.99 -32.22 -1.44
C ALA A 429 8.09 -31.87 0.06
N THR A 430 8.89 -30.86 0.42
CA THR A 430 8.95 -30.36 1.80
C THR A 430 7.60 -29.78 2.22
N ARG A 431 7.01 -28.90 1.41
CA ARG A 431 5.72 -28.26 1.71
C ARG A 431 4.58 -29.25 1.89
N LYS A 432 4.56 -30.30 1.07
CA LYS A 432 3.57 -31.38 1.15
C LYS A 432 3.62 -32.13 2.48
N GLN A 433 4.80 -32.22 3.10
CA GLN A 433 4.99 -32.89 4.39
C GLN A 433 4.69 -31.97 5.58
N GLU A 434 4.99 -30.69 5.46
CA GLU A 434 4.92 -29.72 6.57
C GLU A 434 3.56 -29.01 6.68
N THR A 435 2.76 -29.00 5.62
CA THR A 435 1.49 -28.28 5.58
C THR A 435 0.28 -29.22 5.50
N SER A 436 -0.89 -28.70 5.84
CA SER A 436 -2.13 -29.45 5.66
C SER A 436 -2.42 -29.66 4.16
N GLN A 437 -3.10 -30.76 3.82
CA GLN A 437 -3.50 -31.04 2.43
C GLN A 437 -4.27 -29.87 1.79
N GLN A 438 -5.09 -29.17 2.57
CA GLN A 438 -5.84 -28.01 2.09
C GLN A 438 -4.90 -26.83 1.75
N ILE A 439 -3.97 -26.47 2.64
CA ILE A 439 -3.00 -25.40 2.38
C ILE A 439 -2.15 -25.74 1.14
N TYR A 440 -1.70 -26.99 1.04
CA TYR A 440 -0.94 -27.46 -0.12
C TYR A 440 -1.76 -27.41 -1.43
N GLN A 441 -3.06 -27.71 -1.40
CA GLN A 441 -3.95 -27.53 -2.56
C GLN A 441 -4.04 -26.07 -3.01
N LEU A 442 -4.13 -25.12 -2.07
CA LEU A 442 -4.18 -23.69 -2.39
C LEU A 442 -2.83 -23.21 -2.96
N LEU A 443 -1.70 -23.72 -2.46
CA LEU A 443 -0.38 -23.47 -3.05
C LEU A 443 -0.32 -23.93 -4.50
N ILE A 444 -0.69 -25.18 -4.79
CA ILE A 444 -0.69 -25.72 -6.16
C ILE A 444 -1.61 -24.92 -7.09
N ALA A 445 -2.79 -24.50 -6.60
CA ALA A 445 -3.68 -23.61 -7.36
C ALA A 445 -3.03 -22.24 -7.64
N SER A 446 -2.30 -21.68 -6.68
CA SER A 446 -1.60 -20.39 -6.84
C SER A 446 -0.47 -20.50 -7.88
N LEU A 447 0.33 -21.56 -7.81
CA LEU A 447 1.40 -21.82 -8.77
C LEU A 447 0.88 -22.11 -10.19
N THR A 448 -0.29 -22.73 -10.31
CA THR A 448 -0.95 -22.95 -11.61
C THR A 448 -1.28 -21.62 -12.31
N ALA A 449 -1.56 -20.55 -11.56
CA ALA A 449 -1.74 -19.21 -12.11
C ALA A 449 -0.40 -18.50 -12.40
N LEU A 450 0.59 -18.66 -11.50
CA LEU A 450 1.88 -17.96 -11.58
C LEU A 450 2.73 -18.37 -12.79
N ILE A 451 2.91 -19.67 -13.03
CA ILE A 451 3.90 -20.16 -14.01
C ILE A 451 3.59 -19.71 -15.45
N PRO A 452 2.34 -19.80 -15.96
CA PRO A 452 2.03 -19.29 -17.29
C PRO A 452 2.33 -17.79 -17.44
N TYR A 453 2.07 -17.00 -16.39
CA TYR A 453 2.33 -15.56 -16.39
C TYR A 453 3.83 -15.25 -16.40
N LEU A 454 4.62 -15.86 -15.51
CA LEU A 454 6.08 -15.66 -15.52
C LEU A 454 6.71 -16.06 -16.87
N THR A 455 6.15 -17.07 -17.53
CA THR A 455 6.58 -17.50 -18.86
C THR A 455 6.22 -16.48 -19.94
N ALA A 456 5.00 -15.93 -19.92
CA ALA A 456 4.52 -14.92 -20.86
C ALA A 456 5.36 -13.62 -20.75
N GLU A 457 5.66 -13.21 -19.51
CA GLU A 457 6.48 -12.03 -19.20
C GLU A 457 7.99 -12.28 -19.34
N ARG A 458 8.40 -13.46 -19.83
CA ARG A 458 9.82 -13.86 -19.98
C ARG A 458 10.64 -13.80 -18.69
N LYS A 459 9.98 -13.79 -17.53
CA LYS A 459 10.58 -13.91 -16.19
C LYS A 459 10.96 -15.35 -15.85
N LEU A 460 10.40 -16.32 -16.57
CA LEU A 460 10.74 -17.74 -16.52
C LEU A 460 11.15 -18.23 -17.92
N ASN A 461 12.24 -19.01 -17.99
CA ASN A 461 12.68 -19.60 -19.25
C ASN A 461 11.62 -20.58 -19.78
N LYS A 462 11.22 -20.42 -21.05
CA LYS A 462 10.17 -21.23 -21.69
C LYS A 462 10.47 -22.74 -21.67
N ALA A 463 11.73 -23.15 -21.86
CA ALA A 463 12.11 -24.56 -21.84
C ALA A 463 11.94 -25.17 -20.43
N ASN A 464 12.24 -24.39 -19.39
CA ASN A 464 12.06 -24.82 -18.01
C ASN A 464 10.58 -24.79 -17.59
N ALA A 465 9.80 -23.83 -18.10
CA ALA A 465 8.39 -23.66 -17.79
C ALA A 465 7.56 -24.91 -18.08
N GLU A 466 7.83 -25.62 -19.19
CA GLU A 466 7.14 -26.87 -19.53
C GLU A 466 7.40 -27.97 -18.49
N GLY A 467 8.65 -28.13 -18.07
CA GLY A 467 9.03 -29.09 -17.04
C GLY A 467 8.44 -28.75 -15.66
N ILE A 468 8.41 -27.47 -15.32
CA ILE A 468 7.80 -26.95 -14.09
C ILE A 468 6.29 -27.18 -14.10
N GLN A 469 5.61 -26.87 -15.21
CA GLN A 469 4.18 -27.07 -15.34
C GLN A 469 3.81 -28.55 -15.19
N ALA A 470 4.62 -29.47 -15.75
CA ALA A 470 4.42 -30.90 -15.58
C ALA A 470 4.54 -31.35 -14.10
N VAL A 471 5.42 -30.72 -13.30
CA VAL A 471 5.50 -30.98 -11.85
C VAL A 471 4.23 -30.53 -11.14
N ILE A 472 3.76 -29.32 -11.43
CA ILE A 472 2.53 -28.77 -10.82
C ILE A 472 1.30 -29.60 -11.20
N ASP A 473 1.19 -30.01 -12.47
CA ASP A 473 0.08 -30.84 -12.94
C ASP A 473 0.07 -32.22 -12.27
N ALA A 474 1.24 -32.84 -12.07
CA ALA A 474 1.37 -34.11 -11.35
C ALA A 474 0.96 -33.98 -9.87
N GLU A 475 1.37 -32.91 -9.19
CA GLU A 475 0.95 -32.64 -7.81
C GLU A 475 -0.56 -32.39 -7.72
N ARG A 476 -1.13 -31.67 -8.69
CA ARG A 476 -2.58 -31.44 -8.77
C ARG A 476 -3.36 -32.75 -8.95
N GLU A 477 -2.89 -33.66 -9.81
CA GLU A 477 -3.52 -34.96 -10.02
C GLU A 477 -3.50 -35.80 -8.73
N ASP A 478 -2.36 -35.88 -8.04
CA ASP A 478 -2.23 -36.62 -6.78
C ASP A 478 -3.24 -36.12 -5.72
N LEU A 479 -3.45 -34.80 -5.67
CA LEU A 479 -4.43 -34.19 -4.75
C LEU A 479 -5.88 -34.51 -5.08
N GLN A 480 -6.21 -34.83 -6.34
CA GLN A 480 -7.56 -35.26 -6.72
C GLN A 480 -7.85 -36.71 -6.29
N TYR A 481 -6.84 -37.59 -6.30
CA TYR A 481 -6.98 -39.01 -5.93
C TYR A 481 -6.92 -39.27 -4.43
N GLY A 482 -6.50 -38.28 -3.63
CA GLY A 482 -6.54 -38.31 -2.16
C GLY A 482 -7.97 -38.28 -1.55
N LYS A 483 -9.03 -38.05 -2.34
CA LYS A 483 -10.41 -38.21 -1.87
C LYS A 483 -10.65 -39.68 -1.54
N VAL A 484 -10.72 -39.97 -0.24
CA VAL A 484 -11.07 -41.26 0.38
C VAL A 484 -11.89 -42.12 -0.58
N VAL A 485 -11.23 -43.09 -1.21
CA VAL A 485 -11.91 -44.11 -2.00
C VAL A 485 -12.89 -44.77 -1.04
N SER A 486 -14.20 -44.58 -1.25
CA SER A 486 -15.20 -45.10 -0.32
C SER A 486 -14.88 -46.57 -0.03
N MET A 487 -15.07 -47.03 1.21
CA MET A 487 -14.86 -48.43 1.60
C MET A 487 -15.49 -49.43 0.60
N LYS A 488 -16.57 -49.00 -0.08
CA LYS A 488 -17.25 -49.71 -1.17
C LYS A 488 -16.41 -49.80 -2.45
N GLN A 489 -15.79 -48.71 -2.91
CA GLN A 489 -14.84 -48.73 -4.04
C GLN A 489 -13.54 -49.46 -3.67
N ALA A 490 -13.03 -49.30 -2.44
CA ALA A 490 -11.86 -50.03 -1.96
C ALA A 490 -12.11 -51.55 -1.92
N LYS A 491 -13.27 -51.99 -1.41
CA LYS A 491 -13.72 -53.40 -1.50
C LYS A 491 -13.87 -53.89 -2.94
N LYS A 492 -14.36 -53.06 -3.87
CA LYS A 492 -14.51 -53.43 -5.29
C LYS A 492 -13.14 -53.62 -5.97
N LEU A 493 -12.16 -52.79 -5.65
CA LEU A 493 -10.78 -52.90 -6.17
C LEU A 493 -10.05 -54.12 -5.58
N LEU A 494 -10.20 -54.38 -4.27
CA LEU A 494 -9.64 -55.56 -3.61
C LEU A 494 -10.30 -56.87 -4.09
N GLY A 495 -11.61 -56.86 -4.35
CA GLY A 495 -12.34 -58.00 -4.91
C GLY A 495 -11.88 -58.39 -6.31
N LYS A 496 -11.52 -57.41 -7.16
CA LYS A 496 -10.94 -57.66 -8.49
C LYS A 496 -9.54 -58.28 -8.41
N LYS A 497 -8.68 -57.83 -7.49
CA LYS A 497 -7.35 -58.44 -7.26
C LYS A 497 -7.43 -59.91 -6.81
N LYS A 498 -8.40 -60.28 -5.95
CA LYS A 498 -8.60 -61.68 -5.53
C LYS A 498 -9.10 -62.61 -6.65
N LYS A 499 -9.88 -62.10 -7.62
CA LYS A 499 -10.33 -62.89 -8.77
C LYS A 499 -9.22 -63.17 -9.78
N ASN A 500 -8.29 -62.23 -10.00
CA ASN A 500 -7.16 -62.45 -10.89
C ASN A 500 -6.12 -63.42 -10.29
N LYS A 501 -5.96 -63.45 -8.96
CA LYS A 501 -5.08 -64.43 -8.28
C LYS A 501 -5.60 -65.88 -8.25
N LYS A 502 -6.85 -66.13 -8.66
CA LYS A 502 -7.44 -67.48 -8.81
C LYS A 502 -7.44 -67.98 -10.26
N ARG A 503 -6.90 -67.19 -11.20
CA ARG A 503 -6.81 -67.52 -12.64
C ARG A 503 -5.37 -67.78 -13.11
N HIS A 504 -4.42 -67.72 -12.19
CA HIS A 504 -3.12 -68.37 -12.26
C HIS A 504 -3.09 -69.42 -11.16
#